data_AF-A0A0W1FAF8-F1
#
_entry.id   AF-A0A0W1FAF8-F1
#
_cell.length_a   1.000
_cell.length_b   1.000
_cell.length_c   1.000
_cell.angle_alpha   90.00
_cell.angle_beta   90.00
_cell.angle_gamma   90.00
#
_symmetry.space_group_name_H-M   'P 1'
#
loop_
_entity.id
_entity.type
_entity.pdbx_description
1 polymer ?
#
loop_
_entity_poly.entity_id
_entity_poly.type
_entity_poly.pdbx_seq_one_letter_code
_entity_poly.pdbx_strand_id
1 'polypeptide(L)'
;MALSSQVPLIADFYDLALAGYLNVFFFPPTALMVLGLGFAQERIGPFDWSGDYDPHERFGPERGPSGLPCYVDPLDPRSGPLWIGHKRH
;
A
#
# COMPACT_ATOMS: atom_id res chain seq x y z
N MET A 1 -31.30 36.86 5.32
CA MET A 1 -31.21 36.48 6.75
C MET A 1 -31.69 35.05 6.90
N ALA A 2 -30.77 34.07 6.83
CA ALA A 2 -31.08 32.64 6.99
C ALA A 2 -29.91 31.89 7.64
N LEU A 3 -28.69 32.41 7.49
CA LEU A 3 -27.51 31.95 8.23
C LEU A 3 -27.56 32.28 9.73
N SER A 4 -28.12 33.43 10.12
CA SER A 4 -28.14 33.89 11.52
C SER A 4 -28.97 33.00 12.46
N SER A 5 -30.00 32.32 11.94
CA SER A 5 -30.83 31.40 12.74
C SER A 5 -30.25 29.99 12.88
N GLN A 6 -29.28 29.60 12.04
CA GLN A 6 -28.60 28.30 12.15
C GLN A 6 -27.42 28.34 13.14
N VAL A 7 -26.78 29.49 13.31
CA VAL A 7 -25.65 29.68 14.24
C VAL A 7 -25.99 29.38 15.70
N PRO A 8 -27.12 29.85 16.30
CA PRO A 8 -27.44 29.52 17.69
C PRO A 8 -27.75 28.04 17.89
N LEU A 9 -28.37 27.39 16.88
CA LEU A 9 -28.67 25.96 16.93
C LEU A 9 -27.41 25.10 16.86
N ILE A 10 -26.42 25.50 16.05
CA ILE A 10 -25.12 24.83 15.98
C ILE A 10 -24.33 25.03 17.29
N ALA A 11 -24.37 26.24 17.87
CA ALA A 11 -23.69 26.54 19.13
C ALA A 11 -24.25 25.68 20.29
N ASP A 12 -25.58 25.61 20.44
CA ASP A 12 -26.23 24.78 21.46
C ASP A 12 -25.97 23.28 21.25
N PHE A 13 -25.86 22.82 19.99
CA PHE A 13 -25.48 21.44 19.68
C PHE A 13 -24.03 21.13 20.04
N TYR A 14 -23.12 22.08 19.84
CA TYR A 14 -21.72 21.94 20.23
C TYR A 14 -21.53 21.97 21.75
N ASP A 15 -22.39 22.70 22.48
CA ASP A 15 -22.22 22.96 23.92
C ASP A 15 -22.53 21.77 24.85
N LEU A 16 -23.40 20.82 24.51
CA LEU A 16 -23.97 19.96 25.57
C LEU A 16 -23.52 18.49 25.65
N ALA A 17 -23.12 17.82 24.57
CA ALA A 17 -22.68 16.41 24.63
C ALA A 17 -22.19 15.90 23.27
N LEU A 18 -22.70 16.50 22.19
CA LEU A 18 -22.40 16.10 20.83
C LEU A 18 -20.91 16.23 20.50
N ALA A 19 -20.27 17.31 20.96
CA ALA A 19 -18.83 17.49 20.77
C ALA A 19 -18.02 16.34 21.42
N GLY A 20 -18.43 15.90 22.61
CA GLY A 20 -17.85 14.73 23.27
C GLY A 20 -18.11 13.43 22.52
N TYR A 21 -19.35 13.21 22.05
CA TYR A 21 -19.73 12.04 21.26
C TYR A 21 -18.95 11.95 19.94
N LEU A 22 -18.85 13.05 19.22
CA LEU A 22 -18.08 13.14 17.97
C LEU A 22 -16.60 12.87 18.23
N ASN A 23 -16.03 13.38 19.32
CA ASN A 23 -14.65 13.07 19.65
C ASN A 23 -14.48 11.57 19.94
N VAL A 24 -15.33 10.95 20.76
CA VAL A 24 -15.23 9.50 21.06
C VAL A 24 -15.43 8.63 19.81
N PHE A 25 -16.26 9.05 18.86
CA PHE A 25 -16.51 8.28 17.63
C PHE A 25 -15.42 8.46 16.57
N PHE A 26 -14.96 9.70 16.36
CA PHE A 26 -14.01 10.03 15.29
C PHE A 26 -12.55 9.97 15.75
N PHE A 27 -12.25 10.16 17.03
CA PHE A 27 -10.88 10.13 17.54
C PHE A 27 -10.22 8.75 17.39
N PRO A 28 -10.84 7.61 17.75
CA PRO A 28 -10.20 6.30 17.59
C PRO A 28 -9.82 5.96 16.14
N PRO A 29 -10.71 6.08 15.13
CA PRO A 29 -10.32 5.77 13.75
C PRO A 29 -9.32 6.78 13.19
N THR A 30 -9.41 8.07 13.54
CA THR A 30 -8.45 9.07 13.06
C THR A 30 -7.07 8.88 13.69
N ALA A 31 -7.00 8.60 14.99
CA ALA A 31 -5.76 8.25 15.68
C ALA A 31 -5.12 7.00 15.06
N LEU A 32 -5.91 5.96 14.79
CA LEU A 32 -5.42 4.76 14.09
C LEU A 32 -4.95 5.06 12.67
N MET A 33 -5.60 5.97 11.94
CA MET A 33 -5.20 6.34 10.60
C MET A 33 -3.89 7.12 10.61
N VAL A 34 -3.74 8.10 11.51
CA VAL A 34 -2.51 8.89 11.66
C VAL A 34 -1.34 8.03 12.12
N LEU A 35 -1.53 7.23 13.18
CA LEU A 35 -0.50 6.37 13.73
C LEU A 35 -0.19 5.18 12.80
N GLY A 36 -1.23 4.63 12.17
CA GLY A 36 -1.15 3.51 11.25
C GLY A 36 -0.50 3.88 9.92
N LEU A 37 -0.67 5.11 9.42
CA LEU A 37 0.01 5.59 8.21
C LEU A 37 1.53 5.56 8.36
N GLY A 38 2.07 6.09 9.47
CA GLY A 38 3.50 6.06 9.73
C GLY A 38 4.04 4.64 9.90
N PHE A 39 3.32 3.82 10.68
CA PHE A 39 3.68 2.42 10.87
C PHE A 39 3.62 1.60 9.57
N ALA A 40 2.60 1.83 8.73
CA ALA A 40 2.46 1.17 7.44
C ALA A 40 3.57 1.59 6.46
N GLN A 41 3.92 2.87 6.42
CA GLN A 41 5.02 3.36 5.58
C GLN A 41 6.35 2.70 5.94
N GLU A 42 6.66 2.56 7.23
CA GLU A 42 7.91 1.94 7.68
C GLU A 42 7.92 0.42 7.46
N ARG A 43 6.76 -0.24 7.56
CA ARG A 43 6.65 -1.71 7.42
C ARG A 43 6.53 -2.19 5.98
N ILE A 44 5.95 -1.39 5.08
CA ILE A 44 5.81 -1.72 3.66
C ILE A 44 7.14 -1.52 2.92
N GLY A 45 8.08 -0.76 3.51
CA GLY A 45 9.32 -0.36 2.84
C GLY A 45 9.05 0.60 1.68
N PRO A 46 10.09 1.11 1.01
CA PRO A 46 9.90 1.79 -0.25
C PRO A 46 9.24 0.81 -1.22
N PHE A 47 7.99 1.08 -1.58
CA PHE A 47 7.36 0.33 -2.66
C PHE A 47 8.11 0.68 -3.93
N ASP A 48 8.98 -0.23 -4.36
CA ASP A 48 9.81 -0.01 -5.53
C ASP A 48 8.96 -0.14 -6.80
N TRP A 49 8.45 1.00 -7.25
CA TRP A 49 7.76 1.13 -8.53
C TRP A 49 8.72 1.03 -9.72
N SER A 50 10.04 0.97 -9.51
CA SER A 50 11.02 0.89 -10.60
C SER A 50 10.95 -0.43 -11.36
N GLY A 51 10.32 -1.47 -10.78
CA GLY A 51 10.25 -2.79 -11.40
C GLY A 51 11.62 -3.46 -11.53
N ASP A 52 12.67 -2.90 -10.90
CA ASP A 52 14.02 -3.46 -10.86
C ASP A 52 14.04 -4.61 -9.85
N TYR A 53 13.32 -5.67 -10.21
CA TYR A 53 13.32 -6.92 -9.48
C TYR A 53 14.56 -7.68 -9.88
N ASP A 54 15.57 -7.74 -9.01
CA ASP A 54 16.68 -8.68 -9.18
C ASP A 54 16.30 -10.05 -8.58
N PRO A 55 15.93 -11.04 -9.42
CA PRO A 55 15.61 -12.38 -8.93
C PRO A 55 16.80 -13.08 -8.27
N HIS A 56 18.03 -12.65 -8.53
CA HIS A 56 19.23 -13.24 -7.93
C HIS A 56 19.38 -12.89 -6.45
N GLU A 57 18.90 -11.73 -6.00
CA GLU A 57 18.88 -11.38 -4.58
C GLU A 57 17.93 -12.28 -3.77
N ARG A 58 16.82 -12.70 -4.38
CA ARG A 58 15.78 -13.48 -3.70
C ARG A 58 16.02 -14.98 -3.75
N PHE A 59 16.44 -15.51 -4.90
CA PHE A 59 16.50 -16.96 -5.15
C PHE A 59 17.91 -17.50 -5.38
N GLY A 60 18.90 -16.61 -5.47
CA GLY A 60 20.29 -16.96 -5.78
C GLY A 60 20.58 -17.06 -7.28
N PRO A 61 21.85 -17.24 -7.66
CA PRO A 61 22.28 -17.18 -9.06
C PRO A 61 21.84 -18.38 -9.92
N GLU A 62 21.45 -19.49 -9.29
CA GLU A 62 21.08 -20.76 -9.95
C GLU A 62 19.60 -20.87 -10.32
N ARG A 63 18.78 -19.93 -9.84
CA ARG A 63 17.33 -19.89 -10.07
C ARG A 63 16.95 -18.67 -10.88
N GLY A 64 16.02 -18.88 -11.81
CA GLY A 64 15.45 -17.84 -12.64
C GLY A 64 14.37 -17.02 -11.92
N PRO A 65 13.77 -16.04 -12.61
CA PRO A 65 12.80 -15.12 -12.03
C PRO A 65 11.58 -15.77 -11.36
N SER A 66 11.16 -16.94 -11.85
CA SER A 66 10.03 -17.70 -11.28
C SER A 66 10.39 -18.52 -10.03
N GLY A 67 11.68 -18.58 -9.68
CA GLY A 67 12.21 -19.46 -8.64
C GLY A 67 12.49 -20.89 -9.12
N LEU A 68 12.23 -21.21 -10.40
CA LEU A 68 12.66 -22.45 -11.03
C LEU A 68 14.16 -22.43 -11.33
N PRO A 69 14.82 -23.60 -11.49
CA PRO A 69 16.19 -23.63 -12.00
C PRO A 69 16.32 -22.90 -13.34
N CYS A 70 17.39 -22.10 -13.53
CA CYS A 70 17.57 -21.24 -14.71
C CYS A 70 17.36 -21.94 -16.07
N TYR A 71 17.71 -23.23 -16.16
CA TYR A 71 17.63 -24.00 -17.40
C TYR A 71 16.21 -24.49 -17.75
N VAL A 72 15.25 -24.42 -16.82
CA VAL A 72 13.82 -24.77 -17.05
C VAL A 72 12.87 -23.61 -16.78
N ASP A 73 13.37 -22.41 -16.49
CA ASP A 73 12.54 -21.25 -16.23
C ASP A 73 12.19 -20.52 -17.54
N PRO A 74 10.91 -20.47 -17.98
CA PRO A 74 10.52 -19.76 -19.20
C PRO A 74 10.79 -18.25 -19.15
N LEU A 75 10.98 -17.67 -17.95
CA LEU A 75 11.31 -16.26 -17.76
C LEU A 75 12.82 -16.00 -17.80
N ASP A 76 13.66 -17.03 -17.73
CA ASP A 76 15.11 -16.91 -17.75
C ASP A 76 15.66 -17.12 -19.19
N PRO A 77 16.42 -16.17 -19.76
CA PRO A 77 17.09 -16.33 -21.05
C PRO A 77 18.02 -17.55 -21.13
N ARG A 78 18.55 -18.01 -19.99
CA ARG A 78 19.43 -19.20 -19.88
C ARG A 78 18.68 -20.51 -20.14
N SER A 79 17.35 -20.50 -20.12
CA SER A 79 16.51 -21.66 -20.48
C SER A 79 16.46 -21.93 -21.99
N GLY A 80 17.05 -21.06 -22.81
CA GLY A 80 17.21 -21.27 -24.25
C GLY A 80 15.87 -21.29 -24.98
N PRO A 81 15.49 -22.40 -25.64
CA PRO A 81 14.25 -22.47 -26.44
C PRO A 81 12.97 -22.41 -25.59
N LEU A 82 13.06 -22.62 -24.28
CA LEU A 82 11.94 -22.48 -23.35
C LEU A 82 11.66 -21.00 -23.00
N TRP A 83 12.64 -20.11 -23.23
CA TRP A 83 12.52 -18.71 -22.87
C TRP A 83 11.43 -18.01 -23.69
N ILE A 84 10.49 -17.35 -23.01
CA ILE A 84 9.33 -16.70 -23.64
C ILE A 84 9.73 -15.53 -24.55
N GLY A 85 10.91 -14.94 -24.32
CA GLY A 85 11.49 -13.91 -25.18
C GLY A 85 12.18 -14.45 -26.45
N HIS A 86 12.24 -15.78 -26.62
CA HIS A 86 12.87 -16.40 -27.77
C HIS A 86 12.05 -16.15 -29.04
N LYS A 87 12.55 -15.29 -29.93
CA LYS A 87 11.96 -15.05 -31.25
C LYS A 87 12.31 -16.21 -32.17
N ARG A 88 11.35 -17.11 -32.43
CA ARG A 88 11.45 -18.06 -33.55
C ARG A 88 11.38 -17.26 -34.85
N HIS A 89 12.46 -17.29 -35.62
CA HIS A 89 12.54 -16.65 -36.94
C HIS A 89 12.54 -17.69 -38.04
#